data_AF-A0A432SD52-F1
#
_entry.id   AF-A0A432SD52-F1
#
_cell.length_a   1.000
_cell.length_b   1.000
_cell.length_c   1.000
_cell.angle_alpha   90.00
_cell.angle_beta   90.00
_cell.angle_gamma   90.00
#
_symmetry.space_group_name_H-M   'P 1'
#
loop_
_entity.id
_entity.type
_entity.pdbx_description
1 polymer ?
#
loop_
_entity_poly.entity_id
_entity_poly.type
_entity_poly.pdbx_seq_one_letter_code
_entity_poly.pdbx_strand_id
1 'polypeptide(L)'
;MFKRILIISWLLSSISLFAQYQEAEELFDDASCMSCHTEVDFSPKIGKVDNFKKLTQVVDACRFSNDITWFDDESLDVAKYLNHLYYKFKEKK
;
A
#
# COMPACT_ATOMS: atom_id res chain seq x y z
N MET A 1 -25.02 31.02 9.44
CA MET A 1 -25.22 29.80 8.63
C MET A 1 -23.91 29.20 8.07
N PHE A 2 -22.76 29.86 8.17
CA PHE A 2 -21.46 29.30 7.76
C PHE A 2 -20.88 28.21 8.68
N LYS A 3 -21.28 28.19 9.97
CA LYS A 3 -20.73 27.26 10.97
C LYS A 3 -21.22 25.80 10.85
N ARG A 4 -22.34 25.57 10.15
CA ARG A 4 -22.90 24.22 9.91
C ARG A 4 -22.34 23.55 8.65
N ILE A 5 -21.81 24.33 7.70
CA ILE A 5 -21.20 23.82 6.46
C ILE A 5 -19.85 23.15 6.74
N LEU A 6 -19.14 23.57 7.80
CA LEU A 6 -17.84 23.00 8.17
C LEU A 6 -17.90 21.55 8.71
N ILE A 7 -19.07 21.06 9.15
CA ILE A 7 -19.20 19.72 9.75
C ILE A 7 -19.40 18.64 8.68
N ILE A 8 -20.02 18.97 7.54
CA ILE A 8 -20.31 18.01 6.45
C ILE A 8 -19.01 17.65 5.68
N SER A 9 -18.05 18.57 5.61
CA SER A 9 -16.79 18.35 4.89
C SER A 9 -15.83 17.36 5.58
N TRP A 10 -16.01 17.06 6.87
CA TRP A 10 -15.06 16.23 7.62
C TRP A 10 -15.35 14.73 7.52
N LEU A 11 -16.60 14.34 7.24
CA LEU A 11 -17.03 12.94 7.13
C LEU A 11 -16.61 12.27 5.80
N LEU A 12 -16.34 13.04 4.75
CA LEU A 12 -16.01 12.52 3.42
C LEU A 12 -14.56 12.02 3.30
N SER A 13 -13.67 12.42 4.22
CA SER A 13 -12.25 12.09 4.10
C SER A 13 -11.91 10.63 4.44
N SER A 14 -12.75 9.95 5.22
CA SER A 14 -12.47 8.57 5.67
C SER A 14 -12.84 7.51 4.64
N ILE A 15 -13.75 7.82 3.71
CA ILE A 15 -14.27 6.87 2.71
C ILE A 15 -13.20 6.55 1.66
N SER A 16 -12.44 7.55 1.24
CA SER A 16 -11.41 7.40 0.20
C SER A 16 -10.28 6.44 0.59
N LEU A 17 -9.92 6.41 1.88
CA LEU A 17 -8.81 5.56 2.35
C LEU A 17 -9.20 4.09 2.37
N PHE A 18 -10.45 3.79 2.76
CA PHE A 18 -10.97 2.43 2.77
C PHE A 18 -11.04 1.85 1.36
N ALA A 19 -11.58 2.62 0.40
CA ALA A 19 -11.64 2.20 -1.00
C ALA A 19 -10.24 1.92 -1.58
N GLN A 20 -9.25 2.77 -1.29
CA GLN A 20 -7.88 2.58 -1.76
C GLN A 20 -7.22 1.30 -1.21
N TYR A 21 -7.46 0.95 0.06
CA TYR A 21 -6.92 -0.30 0.62
C TYR A 21 -7.61 -1.54 0.05
N GLN A 22 -8.90 -1.46 -0.25
CA GLN A 22 -9.62 -2.57 -0.88
C GLN A 22 -9.12 -2.82 -2.31
N GLU A 23 -8.92 -1.76 -3.10
CA GLU A 23 -8.33 -1.88 -4.44
C GLU A 23 -6.89 -2.44 -4.38
N ALA A 24 -6.08 -1.97 -3.42
CA ALA A 24 -4.73 -2.51 -3.22
C ALA A 24 -4.71 -3.97 -2.76
N GLU A 25 -5.70 -4.42 -2.00
CA GLU A 25 -5.89 -5.81 -1.60
C GLU A 25 -6.23 -6.69 -2.82
N GLU A 26 -7.13 -6.22 -3.69
CA GLU A 26 -7.46 -6.93 -4.95
C GLU A 26 -6.23 -7.06 -5.85
N LEU A 27 -5.43 -6.00 -6.00
CA LEU A 27 -4.15 -6.06 -6.71
C LEU A 27 -3.20 -7.09 -6.06
N PHE A 28 -3.04 -7.06 -4.74
CA PHE A 28 -2.19 -8.00 -4.01
C PHE A 28 -2.59 -9.47 -4.27
N ASP A 29 -3.88 -9.77 -4.26
CA ASP A 29 -4.41 -11.10 -4.50
C ASP A 29 -4.27 -11.53 -5.97
N ASP A 30 -4.59 -10.65 -6.91
CA ASP A 30 -4.50 -10.91 -8.36
C ASP A 30 -3.05 -11.16 -8.82
N ALA A 31 -2.09 -10.41 -8.27
CA ALA A 31 -0.67 -10.67 -8.47
C ALA A 31 -0.18 -11.96 -7.83
N SER A 32 -1.04 -12.66 -7.08
CA SER A 32 -0.72 -13.92 -6.41
C SER A 32 0.53 -13.79 -5.54
N CYS A 33 0.66 -12.68 -4.79
CA CYS A 33 1.83 -12.38 -3.97
C CYS A 33 2.20 -13.54 -3.02
N MET A 34 1.18 -14.19 -2.47
CA MET A 34 1.31 -15.32 -1.54
C MET A 34 1.72 -16.65 -2.20
N SER A 35 1.86 -16.70 -3.53
CA SER A 35 2.40 -17.88 -4.22
C SER A 35 3.90 -18.08 -3.94
N CYS A 36 4.62 -16.98 -3.68
CA CYS A 36 6.06 -16.96 -3.39
C CYS A 36 6.38 -16.44 -1.97
N HIS A 37 5.46 -15.70 -1.35
CA HIS A 37 5.62 -15.12 -0.02
C HIS A 37 4.72 -15.77 1.02
N THR A 38 5.15 -15.71 2.27
CA THR A 38 4.33 -15.96 3.45
C THR A 38 4.25 -14.70 4.30
N GLU A 39 3.33 -14.64 5.27
CA GLU A 39 3.23 -13.51 6.19
C GLU A 39 4.56 -13.23 6.92
N VAL A 40 5.39 -14.25 7.14
CA VAL A 40 6.70 -14.14 7.82
C VAL A 40 7.72 -13.35 6.98
N ASP A 41 7.56 -13.36 5.65
CA ASP A 41 8.40 -12.60 4.74
C ASP A 41 8.12 -11.10 4.81
N PHE A 42 6.87 -10.74 5.10
CA PHE A 42 6.43 -9.36 5.30
C PHE A 42 6.79 -8.86 6.69
N SER A 43 8.08 -8.64 6.91
CA SER A 43 8.58 -8.07 8.17
C SER A 43 9.77 -7.14 7.95
N PRO A 44 9.87 -6.03 8.71
CA PRO A 44 11.04 -5.15 8.66
C PRO A 44 12.34 -5.92 8.93
N LYS A 45 13.33 -5.75 8.05
CA LYS A 45 14.65 -6.38 8.17
C LYS A 45 15.73 -5.36 7.78
N ILE A 46 16.62 -5.03 8.72
CA ILE A 46 17.73 -4.08 8.51
C ILE A 46 18.56 -4.52 7.30
N GLY A 47 18.82 -3.59 6.38
CA GLY A 47 19.58 -3.84 5.15
C GLY A 47 18.80 -4.59 4.05
N LYS A 48 17.56 -5.01 4.31
CA LYS A 48 16.64 -5.56 3.31
C LYS A 48 15.52 -4.58 3.02
N VAL A 49 14.45 -4.63 3.82
CA VAL A 49 13.30 -3.73 3.76
C VAL A 49 13.19 -3.09 5.14
N ASP A 50 13.79 -1.92 5.31
CA ASP A 50 13.93 -1.22 6.60
C ASP A 50 13.36 0.19 6.59
N ASN A 51 12.76 0.61 5.47
CA ASN A 51 12.06 1.87 5.34
C ASN A 51 11.07 1.81 4.17
N PHE A 52 10.12 2.76 4.15
CA PHE A 52 9.05 2.79 3.15
C PHE A 52 9.56 2.91 1.71
N LYS A 53 10.57 3.76 1.45
CA LYS A 53 11.17 3.89 0.11
C LYS A 53 11.77 2.57 -0.37
N LYS A 54 12.33 1.76 0.53
CA LYS A 54 12.88 0.46 0.16
C LYS A 54 11.78 -0.58 -0.08
N LEU A 55 10.68 -0.51 0.67
CA LEU A 55 9.49 -1.33 0.43
C LEU A 55 8.91 -1.08 -0.96
N THR A 56 8.67 0.19 -1.34
CA THR A 56 8.12 0.52 -2.67
C THR A 56 9.02 -0.01 -3.80
N GLN A 57 10.35 0.14 -3.65
CA GLN A 57 11.32 -0.38 -4.61
C GLN A 57 11.29 -1.90 -4.76
N VAL A 58 11.02 -2.63 -3.67
CA VAL A 58 10.94 -4.11 -3.71
C VAL A 58 9.63 -4.57 -4.34
N VAL A 59 8.51 -3.86 -4.08
CA VAL A 59 7.23 -4.14 -4.75
C VAL A 59 7.36 -3.90 -6.26
N ASP A 60 7.94 -2.78 -6.70
CA ASP A 60 8.20 -2.52 -8.12
C ASP A 60 9.09 -3.61 -8.75
N ALA A 61 10.17 -4.00 -8.07
CA ALA A 61 11.05 -5.04 -8.57
C ALA A 61 10.31 -6.38 -8.72
N CYS A 62 9.42 -6.73 -7.78
CA CYS A 62 8.58 -7.91 -7.87
C CYS A 62 7.64 -7.83 -9.07
N ARG A 63 6.95 -6.69 -9.24
CA ARG A 63 6.01 -6.47 -10.37
C ARG A 63 6.71 -6.68 -11.71
N PHE A 64 7.89 -6.08 -11.89
CA PHE A 64 8.63 -6.17 -13.15
C PHE A 64 9.18 -7.58 -13.40
N SER A 65 9.62 -8.27 -12.35
CA SER A 65 10.16 -9.62 -12.49
C SER A 65 9.11 -10.66 -12.85
N ASN A 66 7.82 -10.34 -12.62
CA ASN A 66 6.69 -11.23 -12.88
C ASN A 66 5.76 -10.70 -13.99
N ASP A 67 6.23 -9.73 -14.79
CA ASP A 67 5.47 -9.13 -15.90
C ASP A 67 4.07 -8.60 -15.49
N ILE A 68 3.93 -8.15 -14.23
CA ILE A 68 2.70 -7.56 -13.71
C ILE A 68 2.55 -6.15 -14.28
N THR A 69 1.44 -5.88 -14.96
CA THR A 69 1.19 -4.64 -15.72
C THR A 69 0.51 -3.56 -14.90
N TRP A 70 1.00 -3.30 -13.69
CA TRP A 70 0.49 -2.19 -12.87
C TRP A 70 1.09 -0.85 -13.30
N PHE A 71 0.28 0.20 -13.16
CA PHE A 71 0.76 1.58 -13.12
C PHE A 71 1.59 1.85 -11.86
N ASP A 72 2.32 2.98 -11.86
CA ASP A 72 3.21 3.35 -10.75
C ASP A 72 2.46 3.65 -9.46
N ASP A 73 1.25 4.20 -9.55
CA ASP A 73 0.36 4.46 -8.41
C ASP A 73 -0.26 3.18 -7.85
N GLU A 74 -0.68 2.24 -8.70
CA GLU A 74 -1.14 0.91 -8.28
C GLU A 74 -0.06 0.15 -7.49
N SER A 75 1.19 0.13 -7.99
CA SER A 75 2.32 -0.46 -7.28
C SER A 75 2.60 0.22 -5.94
N LEU A 76 2.51 1.56 -5.92
CA LEU A 76 2.64 2.33 -4.69
C LEU A 76 1.51 2.01 -3.70
N ASP A 77 0.29 1.79 -4.16
CA ASP A 77 -0.85 1.49 -3.31
C ASP A 77 -0.75 0.09 -2.69
N VAL A 78 -0.24 -0.90 -3.44
CA VAL A 78 0.14 -2.21 -2.87
C VAL A 78 1.25 -2.06 -1.83
N ALA A 79 2.26 -1.23 -2.09
CA ALA A 79 3.30 -0.95 -1.10
C ALA A 79 2.75 -0.26 0.17
N LYS A 80 1.77 0.65 0.04
CA LYS A 80 1.07 1.25 1.17
C LYS A 80 0.23 0.22 1.93
N TYR A 81 -0.47 -0.69 1.23
CA TYR A 81 -1.24 -1.77 1.83
C TYR A 81 -0.33 -2.70 2.66
N LEU A 82 0.79 -3.16 2.08
CA LEU A 82 1.79 -3.95 2.81
C LEU A 82 2.38 -3.17 3.99
N ASN A 83 2.67 -1.87 3.82
CA ASN A 83 3.15 -1.02 4.89
C ASN A 83 2.12 -0.89 6.02
N HIS A 84 0.86 -0.74 5.65
CA HIS A 84 -0.26 -0.65 6.57
C HIS A 84 -0.43 -1.94 7.37
N LEU A 85 -0.33 -3.12 6.75
CA LEU A 85 -0.52 -4.38 7.46
C LEU A 85 0.70 -4.77 8.30
N TYR A 86 1.90 -4.72 7.72
CA TYR A 86 3.05 -5.44 8.25
C TYR A 86 4.21 -4.55 8.72
N TYR A 87 4.58 -3.54 7.94
CA TYR A 87 5.86 -2.85 8.16
C TYR A 87 5.77 -1.60 9.05
N LYS A 88 4.67 -0.85 8.98
CA LYS A 88 4.40 0.36 9.78
C LYS A 88 5.49 1.44 9.66
N PHE A 89 6.16 1.53 8.53
CA PHE A 89 7.16 2.57 8.29
C PHE A 89 6.49 3.94 8.14
N LYS A 90 7.25 4.99 8.49
CA LYS A 90 6.86 6.37 8.20
C LYS A 90 6.91 6.62 6.70
N GLU A 91 5.76 6.91 6.11
CA GLU A 91 5.63 7.41 4.76
C GLU A 91 6.17 8.85 4.71
N LYS A 92 7.05 9.15 3.74
CA LYS A 92 7.41 10.53 3.47
C LYS A 92 6.29 11.13 2.63
N LYS A 93 5.69 12.21 3.15
CA LYS A 93 4.73 13.04 2.42
C LYS A 93 5.38 13.67 1.20
#